data_AF-A0A4R3Z1N9-F1
#
_entry.id   AF-A0A4R3Z1N9-F1
#
_cell.length_a   1.000
_cell.length_b   1.000
_cell.length_c   1.000
_cell.angle_alpha   90.00
_cell.angle_beta   90.00
_cell.angle_gamma   90.00
#
_symmetry.space_group_name_H-M   'P 1'
#
loop_
_entity.id
_entity.type
_entity.pdbx_description
1 polymer ?
#
loop_
_entity_poly.entity_id
_entity_poly.type
_entity_poly.pdbx_seq_one_letter_code
_entity_poly.pdbx_strand_id
1 'polypeptide(L)'
;MQIKEVEELLDMTSYALRYYEKMGLIHPQRDENGYRNYSNQDILNLKRIRFLRELQIPIEDIQSILNDSQNFQEVLEKHIQSLSSKIHSLEYVQSVCENLKEKDIPLLDAMIDEKIISEENINQKQMVSGLNKIVEYLKPSKTVVIGTRVMPRNFITGVIFMIIASVLTGILFVLGVSREFRYINDVNKVDFMPSFTPSIQSYIIAITVCFIIFFMILYLFTIKQDYIELTDQSISICSRQFQSSTSIFLGMMLRQTKQRNKNYQYSELEKVEIKLVFSTMGGGASGLWRIYVPQFIFHFYDGNIYPIESGVSIGEKTKDAYQILKQKQIDIDTTKDIIGYFEQDEKDGFTYFEDIYHQNGKRVR
;
A
#
# COMPACT_ATOMS: atom_id res chain seq x y z
N MET A 1 -27.28 11.79 55.33
CA MET A 1 -28.28 12.31 54.38
C MET A 1 -29.07 11.14 53.82
N GLN A 2 -30.40 11.22 53.79
CA GLN A 2 -31.26 10.15 53.27
C GLN A 2 -31.30 10.17 51.74
N ILE A 3 -31.69 9.06 51.11
CA ILE A 3 -31.64 8.92 49.64
C ILE A 3 -32.39 10.03 48.89
N LYS A 4 -33.58 10.45 49.37
CA LYS A 4 -34.36 11.53 48.73
C LYS A 4 -33.66 12.88 48.76
N GLU A 5 -33.03 13.20 49.89
CA GLU A 5 -32.24 14.44 50.05
C GLU A 5 -31.04 14.44 49.09
N VAL A 6 -30.42 13.27 48.85
CA VAL A 6 -29.34 13.12 47.86
C VAL A 6 -29.84 13.24 46.43
N GLU A 7 -31.00 12.64 46.11
CA GLU A 7 -31.63 12.75 44.79
C GLU A 7 -31.89 14.23 44.45
N GLU A 8 -32.48 14.98 45.38
CA GLU A 8 -32.75 16.42 45.21
C GLU A 8 -31.47 17.26 45.14
N LEU A 9 -30.48 16.96 45.98
CA LEU A 9 -29.23 17.73 46.03
C LEU A 9 -28.37 17.56 44.77
N LEU A 10 -28.29 16.33 44.25
CA LEU A 10 -27.36 15.96 43.18
C LEU A 10 -28.05 15.72 41.84
N ASP A 11 -29.36 15.90 41.75
CA ASP A 11 -30.18 15.62 40.57
C ASP A 11 -29.88 14.24 39.99
N MET A 12 -29.92 13.24 40.88
CA MET A 12 -29.66 11.83 40.56
C MET A 12 -30.87 10.99 40.91
N THR A 13 -31.11 9.95 40.14
CA THR A 13 -32.12 8.96 40.50
C THR A 13 -31.61 8.03 41.60
N SER A 14 -32.49 7.57 42.47
CA SER A 14 -32.19 6.52 43.46
C SER A 14 -31.73 5.22 42.82
N TYR A 15 -32.11 4.98 41.56
CA TYR A 15 -31.53 3.91 40.76
C TYR A 15 -30.02 4.13 40.52
N ALA A 16 -29.60 5.32 40.09
CA ALA A 16 -28.18 5.64 39.89
C ALA A 16 -27.38 5.52 41.20
N LEU A 17 -27.93 6.01 42.32
CA LEU A 17 -27.28 5.88 43.64
C LEU A 17 -27.08 4.41 44.05
N ARG A 18 -28.10 3.56 43.87
CA ARG A 18 -28.01 2.11 44.10
C ARG A 18 -27.05 1.42 43.14
N TYR A 19 -26.99 1.89 41.89
CA TYR A 19 -26.05 1.38 40.91
C TYR A 19 -24.60 1.67 41.31
N TYR A 20 -24.30 2.90 41.75
CA TYR A 20 -22.95 3.25 42.20
C TYR A 20 -22.53 2.51 43.48
N GLU A 21 -23.46 2.27 44.41
CA GLU A 21 -23.23 1.39 45.56
C GLU A 21 -22.92 -0.05 45.10
N LYS A 22 -23.70 -0.60 44.15
CA LYS A 22 -23.47 -1.94 43.59
C LYS A 22 -22.12 -2.06 42.88
N MET A 23 -21.67 -1.01 42.21
CA MET A 23 -20.37 -0.95 41.54
C MET A 23 -19.22 -0.68 42.53
N GLY A 24 -19.50 -0.53 43.83
CA GLY A 24 -18.49 -0.31 44.87
C GLY A 24 -17.85 1.08 44.83
N LEU A 25 -18.53 2.08 44.27
CA LEU A 25 -18.02 3.46 44.20
C LEU A 25 -18.36 4.28 45.45
N ILE A 26 -19.40 3.85 46.19
CA ILE A 26 -19.86 4.45 47.43
C ILE A 26 -20.32 3.35 48.40
N HIS A 27 -20.23 3.63 49.70
CA HIS A 27 -20.58 2.68 50.75
C HIS A 27 -21.38 3.38 51.86
N PRO A 28 -22.62 3.83 51.56
CA PRO A 28 -23.44 4.51 52.55
C PRO A 28 -23.71 3.60 53.75
N GLN A 29 -23.66 4.18 54.94
CA GLN A 29 -24.03 3.48 56.16
C GLN A 29 -25.52 3.18 56.17
N ARG A 30 -25.97 2.28 57.05
CA ARG A 30 -27.39 2.02 57.27
C ARG A 30 -27.78 2.43 58.66
N ASP A 31 -28.90 3.14 58.77
CA ASP A 31 -29.52 3.44 60.06
C ASP A 31 -30.10 2.17 60.67
N GLU A 32 -30.48 2.21 61.96
CA GLU A 32 -31.09 1.09 62.68
C GLU A 32 -32.35 0.53 61.97
N ASN A 33 -33.06 1.39 61.22
CA ASN A 33 -34.25 1.04 60.45
C ASN A 33 -33.93 0.45 59.06
N GLY A 34 -32.65 0.22 58.73
CA GLY A 34 -32.20 -0.40 57.47
C GLY A 34 -32.10 0.55 56.27
N TYR A 35 -32.49 1.82 56.43
CA TYR A 35 -32.39 2.86 55.40
C TYR A 35 -30.95 3.33 55.20
N ARG A 36 -30.62 3.77 53.98
CA ARG A 36 -29.28 4.25 53.60
C ARG A 36 -29.07 5.67 54.08
N ASN A 37 -27.97 5.89 54.77
CA ASN A 37 -27.51 7.18 55.25
C ASN A 37 -26.16 7.51 54.61
N TYR A 38 -26.18 8.44 53.68
CA TYR A 38 -25.00 8.90 52.94
C TYR A 38 -24.23 9.90 53.79
N SER A 39 -22.94 9.64 53.97
CA SER A 39 -22.00 10.54 54.65
C SER A 39 -21.58 11.69 53.74
N ASN A 40 -20.99 12.74 54.30
CA ASN A 40 -20.43 13.84 53.50
C ASN A 40 -19.37 13.35 52.49
N GLN A 41 -18.63 12.28 52.83
CA GLN A 41 -17.66 11.68 51.91
C GLN A 41 -18.34 10.98 50.74
N ASP A 42 -19.46 10.26 50.99
CA ASP A 42 -20.26 9.67 49.92
C ASP A 42 -20.81 10.75 48.98
N ILE A 43 -21.28 11.87 49.53
CA ILE A 43 -21.74 13.01 48.73
C ILE A 43 -20.60 13.59 47.87
N LEU A 44 -19.39 13.71 48.40
CA LEU A 44 -18.24 14.18 47.65
C LEU A 44 -17.88 13.22 46.50
N ASN A 45 -17.88 11.92 46.77
CA ASN A 45 -17.63 10.91 45.74
C ASN A 45 -18.73 10.91 44.67
N LEU A 46 -20.00 11.03 45.05
CA LEU A 46 -21.12 11.15 44.11
C LEU A 46 -20.99 12.38 43.20
N LYS A 47 -20.53 13.52 43.73
CA LYS A 47 -20.24 14.72 42.92
C LYS A 47 -19.13 14.44 41.89
N ARG A 48 -18.06 13.75 42.30
CA ARG A 48 -16.97 13.36 41.38
C ARG A 48 -17.47 12.40 40.30
N ILE A 49 -18.24 11.37 40.68
CA ILE A 49 -18.83 10.40 39.74
C ILE A 49 -19.70 11.14 38.73
N ARG A 50 -20.57 12.06 39.19
CA ARG A 50 -21.42 12.87 38.30
C ARG A 50 -20.60 13.58 37.23
N PHE A 51 -19.61 14.34 37.66
CA PHE A 51 -18.76 15.14 36.78
C PHE A 51 -18.04 14.25 35.74
N LEU A 52 -17.45 13.13 36.17
CA LEU A 52 -16.75 12.23 35.27
C LEU A 52 -17.72 11.52 34.29
N ARG A 53 -18.95 11.24 34.71
CA ARG A 53 -20.00 10.70 33.84
C ARG A 53 -20.51 11.71 32.83
N GLU A 54 -20.58 13.00 33.18
CA GLU A 54 -20.87 14.08 32.22
C GLU A 54 -19.77 14.18 31.15
N LEU A 55 -18.51 13.87 31.49
CA LEU A 55 -17.41 13.71 30.53
C LEU A 55 -17.43 12.36 29.77
N GLN A 56 -18.46 11.54 29.97
CA GLN A 56 -18.62 10.21 29.37
C GLN A 56 -17.49 9.23 29.71
N ILE A 57 -16.83 9.40 30.86
CA ILE A 57 -15.80 8.46 31.32
C ILE A 57 -16.49 7.16 31.78
N PRO A 58 -15.99 5.98 31.37
CA PRO A 58 -16.52 4.68 31.81
C PRO A 58 -16.49 4.51 33.33
N ILE A 59 -17.39 3.67 33.86
CA ILE A 59 -17.52 3.46 35.31
C ILE A 59 -16.27 2.79 35.89
N GLU A 60 -15.62 1.93 35.11
CA GLU A 60 -14.41 1.20 35.45
C GLU A 60 -13.22 2.15 35.65
N ASP A 61 -13.11 3.17 34.79
CA ASP A 61 -12.08 4.20 34.89
C ASP A 61 -12.37 5.15 36.05
N ILE A 62 -13.65 5.49 36.29
CA ILE A 62 -14.06 6.27 37.47
C ILE A 62 -13.70 5.53 38.76
N GLN A 63 -13.94 4.22 38.81
CA GLN A 63 -13.55 3.39 39.94
C GLN A 63 -12.04 3.44 40.18
N SER A 64 -11.25 3.36 39.09
CA SER A 64 -9.80 3.40 39.15
C SER A 64 -9.26 4.75 39.64
N ILE A 65 -9.93 5.85 39.27
CA ILE A 65 -9.62 7.20 39.78
C ILE A 65 -9.97 7.33 41.26
N LEU A 66 -11.16 6.89 41.68
CA LEU A 66 -11.62 7.05 43.07
C LEU A 66 -10.85 6.18 44.07
N ASN A 67 -10.30 5.05 43.61
CA ASN A 67 -9.48 4.15 44.41
C ASN A 67 -7.99 4.49 44.36
N ASP A 68 -7.61 5.61 43.73
CA ASP A 68 -6.22 6.03 43.51
C ASP A 68 -5.34 4.97 42.82
N SER A 69 -5.94 3.99 42.13
CA SER A 69 -5.22 2.93 41.41
C SER A 69 -4.71 3.39 40.05
N GLN A 70 -5.27 4.47 39.51
CA GLN A 70 -4.77 5.14 38.31
C GLN A 70 -4.72 6.64 38.51
N ASN A 71 -3.70 7.28 37.93
CA ASN A 71 -3.57 8.73 37.99
C ASN A 71 -4.68 9.39 37.16
N PHE A 72 -5.37 10.38 37.75
CA PHE A 72 -6.45 11.12 37.10
C PHE A 72 -6.02 11.76 35.77
N GLN A 73 -4.82 12.32 35.69
CA GLN A 73 -4.30 12.93 34.46
C GLN A 73 -4.08 11.88 33.37
N GLU A 74 -3.54 10.71 33.70
CA GLU A 74 -3.32 9.62 32.73
C GLU A 74 -4.64 9.09 32.16
N VAL A 75 -5.68 8.96 33.00
CA VAL A 75 -7.02 8.55 32.55
C VAL A 75 -7.62 9.59 31.61
N LEU A 76 -7.47 10.88 31.95
CA LEU A 76 -7.92 11.97 31.07
C LEU A 76 -7.16 12.00 29.75
N GLU A 77 -5.85 11.81 29.74
CA GLU A 77 -5.05 11.78 28.50
C GLU A 77 -5.49 10.64 27.57
N LYS A 78 -5.68 9.44 28.12
CA LYS A 78 -6.21 8.29 27.35
C LYS A 78 -7.62 8.57 26.83
N HIS A 79 -8.46 9.20 27.64
CA HIS A 79 -9.83 9.55 27.24
C HIS A 79 -9.83 10.62 26.14
N ILE A 80 -8.98 11.65 26.24
CA ILE A 80 -8.79 12.66 25.18
C ILE A 80 -8.34 12.00 23.89
N GLN A 81 -7.35 11.09 23.94
CA GLN A 81 -6.88 10.37 22.75
C GLN A 81 -7.98 9.51 22.11
N SER A 82 -8.79 8.84 22.93
CA SER A 82 -9.97 8.07 22.48
C SER A 82 -11.02 8.99 21.84
N LEU A 83 -11.31 10.14 22.44
CA LEU A 83 -12.22 11.15 21.89
C LEU A 83 -11.72 11.72 20.57
N SER A 84 -10.45 12.09 20.46
CA SER A 84 -9.84 12.56 19.20
C SER A 84 -9.95 11.50 18.10
N SER A 85 -9.72 10.22 18.43
CA SER A 85 -9.87 9.12 17.48
C SER A 85 -11.33 8.96 17.01
N LYS A 86 -12.30 9.11 17.92
CA LYS A 86 -13.73 9.10 17.59
C LYS A 86 -14.13 10.31 16.73
N ILE A 87 -13.63 11.50 17.05
CA ILE A 87 -13.87 12.72 16.27
C ILE A 87 -13.38 12.53 14.84
N HIS A 88 -12.14 12.08 14.64
CA HIS A 88 -11.62 11.82 13.30
C HIS A 88 -12.43 10.77 12.54
N SER A 89 -12.88 9.70 13.22
CA SER A 89 -13.77 8.71 12.60
C SER A 89 -15.11 9.31 12.20
N LEU A 90 -15.68 10.21 13.01
CA LEU A 90 -16.96 10.86 12.73
C LEU A 90 -16.83 11.92 11.63
N GLU A 91 -15.78 12.73 11.63
CA GLU A 91 -15.45 13.67 10.55
C GLU A 91 -15.28 12.93 9.23
N TYR A 92 -14.61 11.78 9.26
CA TYR A 92 -14.47 10.92 8.10
C TYR A 92 -15.83 10.42 7.61
N VAL A 93 -16.65 9.81 8.49
CA VAL A 93 -18.01 9.36 8.14
C VAL A 93 -18.85 10.51 7.58
N GLN A 94 -18.79 11.69 8.19
CA GLN A 94 -19.46 12.89 7.69
C GLN A 94 -19.01 13.23 6.28
N SER A 95 -17.70 13.25 6.02
CA SER A 95 -17.17 13.51 4.67
C SER A 95 -17.65 12.47 3.66
N VAL A 96 -17.78 11.20 4.05
CA VAL A 96 -18.33 10.14 3.19
C VAL A 96 -19.79 10.44 2.88
N CYS A 97 -20.61 10.73 3.89
CA CYS A 97 -22.01 11.09 3.70
C CYS A 97 -22.19 12.32 2.81
N GLU A 98 -21.34 13.34 2.94
CA GLU A 98 -21.36 14.54 2.09
C GLU A 98 -21.01 14.21 0.63
N ASN A 99 -19.98 13.40 0.40
CA ASN A 99 -19.61 12.92 -0.93
C ASN A 99 -20.72 12.08 -1.59
N LEU A 100 -21.38 11.20 -0.82
CA LEU A 100 -22.49 10.38 -1.32
C LEU A 100 -23.71 11.24 -1.67
N LYS A 101 -24.00 12.26 -0.85
CA LYS A 101 -25.06 13.24 -1.09
C LYS A 101 -24.81 14.08 -2.35
N GLU A 102 -23.57 14.49 -2.62
CA GLU A 102 -23.23 15.34 -3.77
C GLU A 102 -23.29 14.59 -5.12
N LYS A 103 -23.02 13.28 -5.11
CA LYS A 103 -22.91 12.47 -6.34
C LYS A 103 -24.23 11.85 -6.83
N ASP A 104 -25.35 12.15 -6.17
CA ASP A 104 -26.72 11.69 -6.52
C ASP A 104 -26.75 10.20 -6.92
N ILE A 105 -26.03 9.36 -6.16
CA ILE A 105 -25.90 7.94 -6.45
C ILE A 105 -27.22 7.26 -6.05
N PRO A 106 -27.96 6.66 -6.99
CA PRO A 106 -29.13 5.88 -6.62
C PRO A 106 -28.68 4.56 -5.98
N LEU A 107 -29.40 4.19 -4.93
CA LEU A 107 -29.47 2.87 -4.29
C LEU A 107 -28.46 2.54 -3.17
N LEU A 108 -29.03 2.60 -1.96
CA LEU A 108 -28.69 1.77 -0.80
C LEU A 108 -28.65 0.26 -1.17
N ASP A 109 -29.43 -0.16 -2.16
CA ASP A 109 -29.54 -1.58 -2.57
C ASP A 109 -28.31 -2.11 -3.32
N ALA A 110 -27.47 -1.24 -3.91
CA ALA A 110 -26.20 -1.65 -4.52
C ALA A 110 -25.08 -1.87 -3.49
N MET A 111 -25.28 -1.43 -2.24
CA MET A 111 -24.30 -1.51 -1.15
C MET A 111 -24.60 -2.66 -0.17
N ILE A 112 -25.77 -3.30 -0.26
CA ILE A 112 -26.11 -4.48 0.52
C ILE A 112 -25.81 -5.71 -0.33
N ASP A 113 -24.54 -6.13 -0.36
CA ASP A 113 -24.25 -7.54 -0.65
C ASP A 113 -25.00 -8.39 0.38
N GLU A 114 -25.79 -9.37 -0.10
CA GLU A 114 -26.78 -10.21 0.60
C GLU A 114 -26.27 -11.06 1.79
N LYS A 115 -25.12 -10.76 2.39
CA LYS A 115 -24.55 -11.53 3.52
C LYS A 115 -24.47 -10.83 4.86
N ILE A 116 -24.91 -9.56 4.98
CA ILE A 116 -24.75 -8.80 6.23
C ILE A 116 -26.02 -8.80 7.12
N ILE A 117 -27.19 -9.22 6.62
CA ILE A 117 -28.47 -9.12 7.36
C ILE A 117 -28.86 -10.43 8.07
N SER A 118 -27.90 -11.21 8.55
CA SER A 118 -28.21 -12.30 9.49
C SER A 118 -27.20 -12.32 10.62
N GLU A 119 -27.44 -11.48 11.62
CA GLU A 119 -27.44 -11.80 13.05
C GLU A 119 -27.37 -10.51 13.88
N GLU A 120 -28.25 -10.42 14.88
CA GLU A 120 -28.28 -9.34 15.86
C GLU A 120 -26.94 -9.24 16.62
N ASN A 121 -26.55 -7.99 16.93
CA ASN A 121 -25.29 -7.53 17.55
C ASN A 121 -24.13 -7.30 16.58
N ILE A 122 -24.25 -6.21 15.81
CA ILE A 122 -23.13 -5.62 15.06
C ILE A 122 -22.05 -5.21 16.06
N ASN A 123 -20.98 -5.99 16.11
CA ASN A 123 -19.81 -5.74 16.94
C ASN A 123 -19.05 -4.52 16.36
N GLN A 124 -18.60 -3.59 17.20
CA GLN A 124 -17.91 -2.36 16.79
C GLN A 124 -16.71 -2.64 15.87
N LYS A 125 -16.07 -3.80 16.06
CA LYS A 125 -14.97 -4.32 15.25
C LYS A 125 -15.37 -4.71 13.81
N GLN A 126 -16.59 -5.23 13.61
CA GLN A 126 -17.14 -5.54 12.28
C GLN A 126 -17.55 -4.27 11.54
N MET A 127 -18.09 -3.28 12.25
CA MET A 127 -18.41 -1.97 11.66
C MET A 127 -17.14 -1.23 11.20
N VAL A 128 -16.07 -1.26 12.00
CA VAL A 128 -14.75 -0.71 11.61
C VAL A 128 -14.13 -1.49 10.44
N SER A 129 -14.30 -2.80 10.35
CA SER A 129 -13.85 -3.59 9.20
C SER A 129 -14.63 -3.25 7.91
N GLY A 130 -15.95 -3.10 8.01
CA GLY A 130 -16.80 -2.64 6.90
C GLY A 130 -16.46 -1.21 6.47
N LEU A 131 -16.23 -0.31 7.43
CA LEU A 131 -15.78 1.05 7.16
C LEU A 131 -14.38 1.08 6.55
N ASN A 132 -13.44 0.26 7.00
CA ASN A 132 -12.11 0.16 6.40
C ASN A 132 -12.16 -0.35 4.96
N LYS A 133 -13.07 -1.29 4.64
CA LYS A 133 -13.34 -1.66 3.25
C LYS A 133 -13.89 -0.48 2.46
N ILE A 134 -14.87 0.24 2.99
CA ILE A 134 -15.42 1.46 2.36
C ILE A 134 -14.32 2.53 2.18
N VAL A 135 -13.42 2.71 3.14
CA VAL A 135 -12.24 3.59 3.07
C VAL A 135 -11.28 3.15 1.98
N GLU A 136 -11.11 1.84 1.81
CA GLU A 136 -10.31 1.28 0.72
C GLU A 136 -10.95 1.51 -0.65
N TYR A 137 -12.28 1.40 -0.74
CA TYR A 137 -13.09 1.77 -1.91
C TYR A 137 -13.06 3.27 -2.22
N LEU A 138 -12.81 4.13 -1.22
CA LEU A 138 -12.81 5.59 -1.32
C LEU A 138 -11.40 6.21 -1.36
N LYS A 139 -10.34 5.39 -1.33
CA LYS A 139 -8.96 5.90 -1.52
C LYS A 139 -8.86 6.63 -2.87
N PRO A 140 -8.14 7.76 -2.93
CA PRO A 140 -7.96 8.50 -4.18
C PRO A 140 -7.32 7.59 -5.22
N SER A 141 -7.90 7.59 -6.43
CA SER A 141 -7.53 6.80 -7.60
C SER A 141 -6.27 5.95 -7.46
N LYS A 142 -6.47 4.72 -6.99
CA LYS A 142 -5.36 3.79 -6.74
C LYS A 142 -4.77 3.42 -8.09
N THR A 143 -3.69 4.10 -8.44
CA THR A 143 -2.94 3.81 -9.66
C THR A 143 -2.08 2.58 -9.40
N VAL A 144 -2.54 1.44 -9.88
CA VAL A 144 -1.82 0.17 -9.74
C VAL A 144 -1.02 -0.08 -10.99
N VAL A 145 0.26 -0.38 -10.83
CA VAL A 145 1.17 -0.68 -11.95
C VAL A 145 1.65 -2.11 -11.82
N ILE A 146 1.43 -2.91 -12.86
CA ILE A 146 1.94 -4.28 -12.98
C ILE A 146 2.97 -4.31 -14.10
N GLY A 147 4.09 -5.00 -13.88
CA GLY A 147 5.16 -5.15 -14.86
C GLY A 147 6.40 -4.29 -14.58
N THR A 148 7.24 -4.12 -15.59
CA THR A 148 8.53 -3.42 -15.52
C THR A 148 8.39 -1.98 -15.97
N ARG A 149 8.42 -1.04 -15.01
CA ARG A 149 8.34 0.40 -15.27
C ARG A 149 9.55 1.14 -14.70
N VAL A 150 10.17 1.98 -15.53
CA VAL A 150 11.22 2.89 -15.10
C VAL A 150 10.61 4.27 -14.83
N MET A 151 10.95 4.88 -13.69
CA MET A 151 10.49 6.23 -13.38
C MET A 151 11.30 7.27 -14.17
N PRO A 152 10.69 8.37 -14.67
CA PRO A 152 11.40 9.42 -15.40
C PRO A 152 12.60 10.00 -14.63
N ARG A 153 12.49 10.10 -13.30
CA ARG A 153 13.59 10.52 -12.43
C ARG A 153 14.81 9.61 -12.56
N ASN A 154 14.60 8.29 -12.47
CA ASN A 154 15.67 7.30 -12.53
C ASN A 154 16.32 7.27 -13.92
N PHE A 155 15.51 7.47 -14.98
CA PHE A 155 16.02 7.61 -16.34
C PHE A 155 16.96 8.83 -16.47
N ILE A 156 16.58 10.00 -15.94
CA ILE A 156 17.44 11.19 -15.95
C ILE A 156 18.74 10.96 -15.18
N THR A 157 18.68 10.32 -14.01
CA THR A 157 19.88 9.92 -13.27
C THR A 157 20.77 9.00 -14.11
N GLY A 158 20.17 8.06 -14.85
CA GLY A 158 20.90 7.19 -15.79
C GLY A 158 21.58 7.96 -16.93
N VAL A 159 20.93 8.99 -17.49
CA VAL A 159 21.52 9.87 -18.52
C VAL A 159 22.74 10.61 -17.97
N ILE A 160 22.65 11.16 -16.75
CA ILE A 160 23.78 11.86 -16.11
C ILE A 160 24.94 10.89 -15.87
N PHE A 161 24.64 9.71 -15.35
CA PHE A 161 25.64 8.66 -15.13
C PHE A 161 26.31 8.23 -16.44
N MET A 162 25.52 8.03 -17.50
CA MET A 162 26.01 7.70 -18.85
C MET A 162 27.03 8.74 -19.34
N ILE A 163 26.74 10.03 -19.21
CA ILE A 163 27.65 11.11 -19.63
C ILE A 163 28.95 11.04 -18.82
N ILE A 164 28.86 10.99 -17.49
CA ILE A 164 30.04 10.96 -16.61
C ILE A 164 30.89 9.70 -16.86
N ALA A 165 30.24 8.53 -16.95
CA ALA A 165 30.90 7.26 -17.21
C ALA A 165 31.60 7.27 -18.58
N SER A 166 30.97 7.83 -19.62
CA SER A 166 31.58 7.90 -20.95
C SER A 166 32.86 8.74 -21.00
N VAL A 167 32.87 9.87 -20.28
CA VAL A 167 34.06 10.73 -20.16
C VAL A 167 35.16 10.02 -19.36
N LEU A 168 34.82 9.47 -18.19
CA LEU A 168 35.79 8.83 -17.31
C LEU A 168 36.42 7.60 -17.98
N THR A 169 35.61 6.72 -18.55
CA THR A 169 36.09 5.51 -19.23
C THR A 169 36.88 5.84 -20.49
N GLY A 170 36.48 6.85 -21.27
CA GLY A 170 37.24 7.30 -22.44
C GLY A 170 38.64 7.82 -22.06
N ILE A 171 38.75 8.62 -20.99
CA ILE A 171 40.05 9.12 -20.50
C ILE A 171 40.92 7.95 -20.00
N LEU A 172 40.36 7.07 -19.17
CA LEU A 172 41.08 5.92 -18.62
C LEU A 172 41.53 4.95 -19.72
N PHE A 173 40.71 4.73 -20.74
CA PHE A 173 41.03 3.88 -21.88
C PHE A 173 42.25 4.40 -22.64
N VAL A 174 42.27 5.69 -22.99
CA VAL A 174 43.40 6.31 -23.69
C VAL A 174 44.67 6.24 -22.85
N LEU A 175 44.60 6.59 -21.56
CA LEU A 175 45.74 6.49 -20.65
C LEU A 175 46.28 5.05 -20.52
N GLY A 176 45.37 4.08 -20.42
CA GLY A 176 45.70 2.65 -20.35
C GLY A 176 46.41 2.17 -21.62
N VAL A 177 45.82 2.42 -22.79
CA VAL A 177 46.40 2.04 -24.08
C VAL A 177 47.79 2.68 -24.28
N SER A 178 47.96 3.96 -23.93
CA SER A 178 49.27 4.62 -23.99
C SER A 178 50.31 4.00 -23.04
N ARG A 179 49.90 3.45 -21.90
CA ARG A 179 50.81 2.76 -20.97
C ARG A 179 51.22 1.39 -21.51
N GLU A 180 50.27 0.62 -22.03
CA GLU A 180 50.53 -0.71 -22.58
C GLU A 180 51.45 -0.65 -23.82
N PHE A 181 51.26 0.31 -24.73
CA PHE A 181 52.17 0.45 -25.88
C PHE A 181 53.61 0.73 -25.48
N ARG A 182 53.82 1.61 -24.48
CA ARG A 182 55.17 1.87 -23.94
C ARG A 182 55.78 0.61 -23.36
N TYR A 183 55.02 -0.12 -22.55
CA TYR A 183 55.47 -1.37 -21.96
C TYR A 183 55.86 -2.43 -23.01
N ILE A 184 55.04 -2.61 -24.06
CA ILE A 184 55.32 -3.56 -25.14
C ILE A 184 56.59 -3.19 -25.90
N ASN A 185 56.80 -1.91 -26.20
CA ASN A 185 58.01 -1.43 -26.88
C ASN A 185 59.25 -1.65 -26.02
N ASP A 186 59.16 -1.33 -24.72
CA ASP A 186 60.26 -1.50 -23.77
C ASP A 186 60.66 -2.99 -23.61
N VAL A 187 59.68 -3.88 -23.50
CA VAL A 187 59.91 -5.32 -23.26
C VAL A 187 60.40 -6.04 -24.52
N ASN A 188 59.74 -5.82 -25.65
CA ASN A 188 60.04 -6.55 -26.88
C ASN A 188 61.14 -5.90 -27.72
N LYS A 189 61.63 -4.71 -27.31
CA LYS A 189 62.63 -3.91 -28.04
C LYS A 189 62.23 -3.67 -29.50
N VAL A 190 60.94 -3.48 -29.73
CA VAL A 190 60.35 -3.15 -31.04
C VAL A 190 59.81 -1.73 -30.98
N ASP A 191 59.84 -1.06 -32.13
CA ASP A 191 59.23 0.25 -32.33
C ASP A 191 57.80 0.09 -32.85
N PHE A 192 56.93 -0.56 -32.08
CA PHE A 192 55.52 -0.67 -32.42
C PHE A 192 54.77 0.60 -31.95
N MET A 193 54.38 1.47 -32.89
CA MET A 193 53.78 2.78 -32.58
C MET A 193 54.54 3.59 -31.50
N PRO A 194 55.86 3.84 -31.65
CA PRO A 194 56.71 4.45 -30.63
C PRO A 194 56.34 5.91 -30.30
N SER A 195 55.59 6.56 -31.20
CA SER A 195 55.17 7.95 -31.11
C SER A 195 53.70 8.12 -30.69
N PHE A 196 53.03 7.07 -30.20
CA PHE A 196 51.66 7.19 -29.69
C PHE A 196 51.63 8.02 -28.39
N THR A 197 51.60 9.34 -28.58
CA THR A 197 51.32 10.31 -27.53
C THR A 197 49.84 10.65 -27.62
N PRO A 198 49.08 10.51 -26.52
CA PRO A 198 47.63 10.70 -26.57
C PRO A 198 47.34 12.18 -26.89
N SER A 199 46.91 12.44 -28.12
CA SER A 199 46.49 13.77 -28.57
C SER A 199 45.08 14.06 -28.08
N ILE A 200 44.68 15.34 -28.05
CA ILE A 200 43.31 15.75 -27.72
C ILE A 200 42.29 15.01 -28.61
N GLN A 201 42.61 14.78 -29.88
CA GLN A 201 41.75 14.05 -30.81
C GLN A 201 41.51 12.59 -30.38
N SER A 202 42.54 11.90 -29.87
CA SER A 202 42.40 10.52 -29.38
C SER A 202 41.44 10.42 -28.19
N TYR A 203 41.46 11.39 -27.27
CA TYR A 203 40.50 11.47 -26.17
C TYR A 203 39.08 11.74 -26.65
N ILE A 204 38.90 12.68 -27.59
CA ILE A 204 37.56 12.96 -28.16
C ILE A 204 36.98 11.70 -28.78
N ILE A 205 37.74 10.99 -29.63
CA ILE A 205 37.29 9.76 -30.29
C ILE A 205 36.92 8.70 -29.25
N ALA A 206 37.77 8.45 -28.26
CA ALA A 206 37.52 7.45 -27.22
C ALA A 206 36.25 7.77 -26.40
N ILE A 207 36.07 9.04 -26.00
CA ILE A 207 34.88 9.48 -25.26
C ILE A 207 33.63 9.33 -26.14
N THR A 208 33.68 9.70 -27.42
CA THR A 208 32.54 9.53 -28.34
C THR A 208 32.16 8.05 -28.51
N VAL A 209 33.14 7.15 -28.65
CA VAL A 209 32.88 5.71 -28.73
C VAL A 209 32.24 5.19 -27.44
N CYS A 210 32.78 5.57 -26.28
CA CYS A 210 32.21 5.19 -24.98
C CYS A 210 30.78 5.73 -24.81
N PHE A 211 30.53 6.97 -25.25
CA PHE A 211 29.20 7.57 -25.22
C PHE A 211 28.20 6.77 -26.06
N ILE A 212 28.55 6.38 -27.28
CA ILE A 212 27.68 5.57 -28.15
C ILE A 212 27.35 4.22 -27.50
N ILE A 213 28.35 3.57 -26.89
CA ILE A 213 28.15 2.28 -26.21
C ILE A 213 27.20 2.44 -25.02
N PHE A 214 27.43 3.40 -24.12
CA PHE A 214 26.55 3.59 -22.98
C PHE A 214 25.17 4.10 -23.37
N PHE A 215 25.06 4.91 -24.43
CA PHE A 215 23.78 5.32 -25.00
C PHE A 215 22.98 4.12 -25.52
N MET A 216 23.64 3.20 -26.24
CA MET A 216 23.02 1.96 -26.70
C MET A 216 22.54 1.10 -25.52
N ILE A 217 23.34 0.99 -24.44
CA ILE A 217 22.94 0.28 -23.23
C ILE A 217 21.70 0.92 -22.58
N LEU A 218 21.71 2.26 -22.42
CA LEU A 218 20.57 2.99 -21.86
C LEU A 218 19.31 2.79 -22.72
N TYR A 219 19.45 2.90 -24.04
CA TYR A 219 18.38 2.64 -25.00
C TYR A 219 17.81 1.23 -24.84
N LEU A 220 18.67 0.20 -24.81
CA LEU A 220 18.27 -1.19 -24.61
C LEU A 220 17.54 -1.41 -23.28
N PHE A 221 17.92 -0.70 -22.22
CA PHE A 221 17.22 -0.76 -20.94
C PHE A 221 15.85 -0.07 -21.01
N THR A 222 15.76 1.09 -21.65
CA THR A 222 14.52 1.85 -21.79
C THR A 222 13.45 1.11 -22.59
N ILE A 223 13.84 0.42 -23.66
CA ILE A 223 12.89 -0.32 -24.52
C ILE A 223 12.38 -1.63 -23.91
N LYS A 224 13.01 -2.10 -22.82
CA LYS A 224 12.57 -3.30 -22.07
C LYS A 224 11.39 -3.01 -21.14
N GLN A 225 10.92 -1.76 -21.07
CA GLN A 225 9.73 -1.43 -20.31
C GLN A 225 8.50 -2.09 -20.91
N ASP A 226 7.75 -2.72 -20.03
CA ASP A 226 6.52 -3.42 -20.35
C ASP A 226 5.66 -3.41 -19.09
N TYR A 227 4.61 -2.59 -19.10
CA TYR A 227 3.76 -2.42 -17.93
C TYR A 227 2.34 -2.01 -18.30
N ILE A 228 1.42 -2.37 -17.41
CA ILE A 228 0.03 -1.89 -17.41
C ILE A 228 -0.21 -1.05 -16.15
N GLU A 229 -0.86 0.08 -16.34
CA GLU A 229 -1.28 1.00 -15.29
C GLU A 229 -2.82 0.98 -15.23
N LEU A 230 -3.36 0.40 -14.17
CA LEU A 230 -4.78 0.38 -13.85
C LEU A 230 -5.09 1.58 -12.97
N THR A 231 -5.97 2.44 -13.44
CA THR A 231 -6.52 3.58 -12.68
C THR A 231 -8.01 3.35 -12.48
N ASP A 232 -8.68 4.13 -11.64
CA ASP A 232 -10.13 4.00 -11.45
C ASP A 232 -10.94 4.21 -12.74
N GLN A 233 -10.41 4.98 -13.68
CA GLN A 233 -11.12 5.40 -14.88
C GLN A 233 -10.67 4.66 -16.13
N SER A 234 -9.40 4.26 -16.21
CA SER A 234 -8.80 3.75 -17.44
C SER A 234 -7.68 2.77 -17.20
N ILE A 235 -7.38 2.01 -18.26
CA ILE A 235 -6.27 1.09 -18.36
C ILE A 235 -5.26 1.72 -19.31
N SER A 236 -3.99 1.84 -18.92
CA SER A 236 -2.93 2.40 -19.74
C SER A 236 -1.79 1.40 -19.91
N ILE A 237 -1.50 1.01 -21.14
CA ILE A 237 -0.51 -0.02 -21.47
C ILE A 237 0.70 0.63 -22.16
N CYS A 238 1.88 0.34 -21.63
CA CYS A 238 3.16 0.60 -22.27
C CYS A 238 3.79 -0.74 -22.64
N SER A 239 3.81 -1.07 -23.94
CA SER A 239 4.41 -2.29 -24.45
C SER A 239 4.86 -2.12 -25.89
N ARG A 240 5.87 -2.91 -26.30
CA ARG A 240 6.30 -2.98 -27.70
C ARG A 240 5.24 -3.56 -28.64
N GLN A 241 4.19 -4.19 -28.10
CA GLN A 241 3.03 -4.63 -28.88
C GLN A 241 2.24 -3.44 -29.44
N PHE A 242 2.15 -2.33 -28.70
CA PHE A 242 1.31 -1.18 -29.05
C PHE A 242 2.11 0.06 -29.47
N GLN A 243 3.41 0.10 -29.20
CA GLN A 243 4.27 1.26 -29.44
C GLN A 243 5.61 0.86 -30.04
N SER A 244 6.17 1.73 -30.88
CA SER A 244 7.53 1.57 -31.37
C SER A 244 8.57 1.82 -30.26
N SER A 245 9.72 1.16 -30.37
CA SER A 245 10.86 1.35 -29.44
C SER A 245 11.29 2.81 -29.33
N THR A 246 11.22 3.57 -30.44
CA THR A 246 11.55 5.00 -30.47
C THR A 246 10.52 5.83 -29.71
N SER A 247 9.22 5.48 -29.78
CA SER A 247 8.18 6.17 -29.03
C SER A 247 8.36 6.03 -27.52
N ILE A 248 8.67 4.81 -27.05
CA ILE A 248 8.92 4.53 -25.63
C ILE A 248 10.12 5.35 -25.12
N PHE A 249 11.23 5.33 -25.87
CA PHE A 249 12.43 6.09 -25.51
C PHE A 249 12.19 7.60 -25.51
N LEU A 250 11.53 8.13 -26.54
CA LEU A 250 11.23 9.56 -26.64
C LEU A 250 10.24 10.00 -25.56
N GLY A 251 9.28 9.13 -25.21
CA GLY A 251 8.35 9.35 -24.09
C GLY A 251 9.07 9.51 -22.75
N MET A 252 10.14 8.75 -22.51
CA MET A 252 10.99 8.93 -21.33
C MET A 252 11.77 10.25 -21.35
N MET A 253 12.42 10.54 -22.48
CA MET A 253 13.21 11.77 -22.67
C MET A 253 12.36 13.03 -22.49
N LEU A 254 11.15 13.05 -23.05
CA LEU A 254 10.25 14.20 -23.03
C LEU A 254 9.31 14.23 -21.81
N ARG A 255 9.40 13.26 -20.90
CA ARG A 255 8.45 13.07 -19.77
C ARG A 255 6.99 12.95 -20.20
N GLN A 256 6.73 12.40 -21.39
CA GLN A 256 5.40 12.25 -22.00
C GLN A 256 4.97 10.77 -22.10
N THR A 257 5.43 9.92 -21.18
CA THR A 257 5.16 8.46 -21.25
C THR A 257 3.66 8.16 -21.29
N LYS A 258 2.84 8.77 -20.43
CA LYS A 258 1.39 8.53 -20.37
C LYS A 258 0.65 8.92 -21.66
N GLN A 259 1.08 9.99 -22.33
CA GLN A 259 0.44 10.45 -23.57
C GLN A 259 0.66 9.50 -24.74
N ARG A 260 1.76 8.73 -24.70
CA ARG A 260 2.13 7.78 -25.76
C ARG A 260 1.61 6.36 -25.50
N ASN A 261 1.07 6.12 -24.30
CA ASN A 261 0.50 4.84 -23.92
C ASN A 261 -0.78 4.52 -24.69
N LYS A 262 -0.99 3.22 -24.92
CA LYS A 262 -2.26 2.73 -25.43
C LYS A 262 -3.23 2.74 -24.25
N ASN A 263 -4.28 3.54 -24.35
CA ASN A 263 -5.27 3.67 -23.29
C ASN A 263 -6.56 2.93 -23.71
N TYR A 264 -7.15 2.23 -22.76
CA TYR A 264 -8.42 1.52 -22.86
C TYR A 264 -9.34 1.97 -21.72
N GLN A 265 -10.64 1.97 -21.98
CA GLN A 265 -11.68 2.02 -20.97
C GLN A 265 -11.96 0.61 -20.45
N TYR A 266 -12.46 0.48 -19.22
CA TYR A 266 -12.86 -0.83 -18.69
C TYR A 266 -13.99 -1.48 -19.48
N SER A 267 -14.86 -0.69 -20.13
CA SER A 267 -15.90 -1.21 -21.02
C SER A 267 -15.36 -1.90 -22.28
N GLU A 268 -14.09 -1.67 -22.62
CA GLU A 268 -13.41 -2.30 -23.77
C GLU A 268 -12.73 -3.62 -23.38
N LEU A 269 -12.73 -3.97 -22.09
CA LEU A 269 -12.15 -5.19 -21.56
C LEU A 269 -13.21 -6.30 -21.55
N GLU A 270 -12.95 -7.39 -22.25
CA GLU A 270 -13.85 -8.55 -22.32
C GLU A 270 -13.72 -9.41 -21.06
N LYS A 271 -12.49 -9.82 -20.73
CA LYS A 271 -12.18 -10.63 -19.55
C LYS A 271 -10.70 -10.54 -19.20
N VAL A 272 -10.37 -11.00 -17.99
CA VAL A 272 -8.98 -11.16 -17.55
C VAL A 272 -8.75 -12.59 -17.10
N GLU A 273 -7.80 -13.27 -17.73
CA GLU A 273 -7.38 -14.60 -17.30
C GLU A 273 -6.15 -14.48 -16.38
N ILE A 274 -6.17 -15.14 -15.22
CA ILE A 274 -5.03 -15.13 -14.29
C ILE A 274 -4.49 -16.54 -14.12
N LYS A 275 -3.24 -16.73 -14.58
CA LYS A 275 -2.52 -18.01 -14.54
C LYS A 275 -1.28 -17.93 -13.68
N LEU A 276 -0.87 -19.05 -13.12
CA LEU A 276 0.44 -19.20 -12.49
C LEU A 276 1.47 -19.62 -13.54
N VAL A 277 2.56 -18.85 -13.66
CA VAL A 277 3.67 -19.14 -14.57
C VAL A 277 5.01 -19.13 -13.83
N PHE A 278 5.98 -19.84 -14.38
CA PHE A 278 7.36 -19.79 -13.89
C PHE A 278 8.06 -18.56 -14.45
N SER A 279 8.51 -17.67 -13.57
CA SER A 279 9.37 -16.54 -13.93
C SER A 279 10.77 -16.75 -13.37
N THR A 280 11.78 -16.33 -14.12
CA THR A 280 13.18 -16.41 -13.69
C THR A 280 13.61 -15.04 -13.18
N MET A 281 13.95 -14.95 -11.90
CA MET A 281 14.43 -13.72 -11.28
C MET A 281 15.93 -13.77 -10.97
N GLY A 282 16.60 -12.63 -11.14
CA GLY A 282 18.00 -12.46 -10.77
C GLY A 282 18.13 -12.24 -9.27
N GLY A 283 18.70 -13.22 -8.56
CA GLY A 283 18.95 -13.14 -7.12
C GLY A 283 20.42 -12.93 -6.82
N GLY A 284 20.91 -11.69 -6.93
CA GLY A 284 22.22 -11.27 -6.43
C GLY A 284 23.37 -12.28 -6.63
N ALA A 285 24.08 -12.60 -5.53
CA ALA A 285 25.21 -13.54 -5.53
C ALA A 285 24.80 -15.02 -5.70
N SER A 286 23.51 -15.32 -5.63
CA SER A 286 22.96 -16.68 -5.54
C SER A 286 22.47 -17.25 -6.88
N GLY A 287 22.54 -16.47 -7.96
CA GLY A 287 22.16 -16.89 -9.31
C GLY A 287 20.69 -16.62 -9.68
N LEU A 288 20.18 -17.38 -10.65
CA LEU A 288 18.81 -17.27 -11.16
C LEU A 288 17.87 -18.17 -10.35
N TRP A 289 16.79 -17.59 -9.84
CA TRP A 289 15.74 -18.33 -9.11
C TRP A 289 14.51 -18.46 -9.98
N ARG A 290 13.88 -19.64 -9.98
CA ARG A 290 12.58 -19.86 -10.62
C ARG A 290 11.50 -19.78 -9.55
N ILE A 291 10.58 -18.86 -9.75
CA ILE A 291 9.48 -18.61 -8.82
C ILE A 291 8.16 -18.59 -9.56
N TYR A 292 7.11 -18.96 -8.85
CA TYR A 292 5.76 -18.88 -9.37
C TYR A 292 5.22 -17.47 -9.22
N VAL A 293 4.71 -16.94 -10.32
CA VAL A 293 4.16 -15.59 -10.37
C VAL A 293 2.81 -15.61 -11.07
N PRO A 294 1.83 -14.80 -10.61
CA PRO A 294 0.60 -14.61 -11.36
C PRO A 294 0.89 -13.80 -12.63
N GLN A 295 0.46 -14.34 -13.76
CA GLN A 295 0.40 -13.67 -15.05
C GLN A 295 -1.06 -13.27 -15.30
N PHE A 296 -1.27 -11.98 -15.56
CA PHE A 296 -2.54 -11.42 -15.95
C PHE A 296 -2.59 -11.35 -17.47
N ILE A 297 -3.65 -11.87 -18.07
CA ILE A 297 -3.87 -11.87 -19.51
C ILE A 297 -5.14 -11.10 -19.78
N PHE A 298 -5.00 -9.89 -20.31
CA PHE A 298 -6.11 -8.98 -20.59
C PHE A 298 -6.62 -9.24 -22.01
N HIS A 299 -7.90 -9.60 -22.13
CA HIS A 299 -8.59 -9.80 -23.40
C HIS A 299 -9.48 -8.60 -23.69
N PHE A 300 -9.31 -7.96 -24.83
CA PHE A 300 -10.07 -6.78 -25.24
C PHE A 300 -11.04 -7.13 -26.38
N TYR A 301 -12.19 -6.45 -26.42
CA TYR A 301 -13.20 -6.67 -27.47
C TYR A 301 -12.71 -6.32 -28.89
N ASP A 302 -11.66 -5.50 -29.02
CA ASP A 302 -11.01 -5.20 -30.29
C ASP A 302 -10.11 -6.35 -30.82
N GLY A 303 -10.07 -7.48 -30.09
CA GLY A 303 -9.29 -8.68 -30.41
C GLY A 303 -7.85 -8.63 -29.90
N ASN A 304 -7.43 -7.54 -29.25
CA ASN A 304 -6.10 -7.49 -28.64
C ASN A 304 -6.04 -8.35 -27.37
N ILE A 305 -4.90 -9.02 -27.19
CA ILE A 305 -4.59 -9.78 -25.99
C ILE A 305 -3.26 -9.26 -25.45
N TYR A 306 -3.23 -8.89 -24.17
CA TYR A 306 -2.04 -8.38 -23.51
C TYR A 306 -1.70 -9.20 -22.26
N PRO A 307 -0.71 -10.12 -22.34
CA PRO A 307 -0.20 -10.85 -21.19
C PRO A 307 0.87 -10.04 -20.45
N ILE A 308 0.80 -9.99 -19.12
CA ILE A 308 1.81 -9.34 -18.27
C ILE A 308 2.06 -10.16 -17.01
N GLU A 309 3.34 -10.45 -16.76
CA GLU A 309 3.77 -11.10 -15.54
C GLU A 309 3.84 -10.08 -14.40
N SER A 310 3.39 -10.48 -13.21
CA SER A 310 3.49 -9.63 -12.03
C SER A 310 4.93 -9.34 -11.62
N GLY A 311 5.85 -10.26 -11.90
CA GLY A 311 7.29 -10.08 -11.67
C GLY A 311 7.61 -9.63 -10.25
N VAL A 312 8.55 -8.69 -10.10
CA VAL A 312 8.96 -8.11 -8.79
C VAL A 312 7.82 -7.34 -8.10
N SER A 313 6.68 -7.13 -8.79
CA SER A 313 5.50 -6.46 -8.22
C SER A 313 4.57 -7.42 -7.46
N ILE A 314 4.95 -8.69 -7.30
CA ILE A 314 4.24 -9.66 -6.44
C ILE A 314 4.12 -9.10 -5.02
N GLY A 315 2.93 -9.25 -4.46
CA GLY A 315 2.54 -8.67 -3.17
C GLY A 315 1.33 -7.74 -3.32
N GLU A 316 1.32 -6.64 -2.57
CA GLU A 316 0.16 -5.72 -2.49
C GLU A 316 -0.35 -5.24 -3.84
N LYS A 317 0.53 -4.84 -4.77
CA LYS A 317 0.10 -4.32 -6.09
C LYS A 317 -0.68 -5.33 -6.91
N THR A 318 -0.34 -6.61 -6.83
CA THR A 318 -1.09 -7.66 -7.54
C THR A 318 -2.46 -7.90 -6.92
N LYS A 319 -2.56 -7.83 -5.59
CA LYS A 319 -3.85 -7.89 -4.89
C LYS A 319 -4.70 -6.68 -5.25
N ASP A 320 -4.11 -5.49 -5.28
CA ASP A 320 -4.80 -4.26 -5.65
C ASP A 320 -5.34 -4.29 -7.07
N ALA A 321 -4.56 -4.80 -8.02
CA ALA A 321 -5.01 -4.99 -9.40
C ALA A 321 -6.22 -5.93 -9.47
N TYR A 322 -6.16 -7.06 -8.75
CA TYR A 322 -7.27 -8.00 -8.66
C TYR A 322 -8.52 -7.36 -8.07
N GLN A 323 -8.40 -6.59 -6.98
CA GLN A 323 -9.53 -5.90 -6.35
C GLN A 323 -10.15 -4.84 -7.29
N ILE A 324 -9.34 -4.08 -8.03
CA ILE A 324 -9.85 -3.12 -9.02
C ILE A 324 -10.68 -3.84 -10.09
N LEU A 325 -10.18 -4.95 -10.63
CA LEU A 325 -10.90 -5.72 -11.65
C LEU A 325 -12.21 -6.30 -11.11
N LYS A 326 -12.20 -6.82 -9.87
CA LYS A 326 -13.39 -7.33 -9.17
C LYS A 326 -14.42 -6.23 -8.93
N GLN A 327 -14.00 -5.06 -8.47
CA GLN A 327 -14.87 -3.89 -8.28
C GLN A 327 -15.52 -3.42 -9.59
N LYS A 328 -14.77 -3.47 -10.70
CA LYS A 328 -15.28 -3.12 -12.02
C LYS A 328 -16.18 -4.20 -12.64
N GLN A 329 -16.46 -5.28 -11.91
CA GLN A 329 -17.26 -6.42 -12.36
C GLN A 329 -16.75 -7.04 -13.67
N ILE A 330 -15.42 -7.03 -13.85
CA ILE A 330 -14.78 -7.69 -15.00
C ILE A 330 -14.81 -9.19 -14.77
N ASP A 331 -15.08 -9.97 -15.82
CA ASP A 331 -15.00 -11.42 -15.77
C ASP A 331 -13.54 -11.87 -15.56
N ILE A 332 -13.28 -12.60 -14.48
CA ILE A 332 -11.93 -13.07 -14.12
C ILE A 332 -11.91 -14.59 -14.17
N ASP A 333 -11.21 -15.14 -15.17
CA ASP A 333 -11.01 -16.58 -15.33
C ASP A 333 -9.74 -17.01 -14.59
N THR A 334 -9.89 -17.73 -13.48
CA THR A 334 -8.75 -18.19 -12.68
C THR A 334 -9.07 -19.41 -11.80
N THR A 335 -8.03 -20.02 -11.24
CA THR A 335 -8.15 -21.20 -10.37
C THR A 335 -8.45 -20.83 -8.92
N LYS A 336 -9.08 -21.74 -8.17
CA LYS A 336 -9.43 -21.52 -6.75
C LYS A 336 -8.21 -21.19 -5.88
N ASP A 337 -7.06 -21.79 -6.18
CA ASP A 337 -5.81 -21.56 -5.46
C ASP A 337 -5.32 -20.12 -5.62
N ILE A 338 -5.46 -19.55 -6.83
CA ILE A 338 -5.09 -18.15 -7.12
C ILE A 338 -6.08 -17.18 -6.46
N ILE A 339 -7.39 -17.50 -6.46
CA ILE A 339 -8.39 -16.71 -5.72
C ILE A 339 -8.02 -16.67 -4.23
N GLY A 340 -7.67 -17.83 -3.67
CA GLY A 340 -7.23 -17.95 -2.29
C GLY A 340 -6.08 -17.01 -1.95
N TYR A 341 -5.09 -16.83 -2.85
CA TYR A 341 -4.00 -15.87 -2.66
C TYR A 341 -4.48 -14.43 -2.54
N PHE A 342 -5.41 -14.01 -3.41
CA PHE A 342 -5.89 -12.63 -3.47
C PHE A 342 -6.87 -12.29 -2.34
N GLU A 343 -7.52 -13.29 -1.73
CA GLU A 343 -8.51 -13.12 -0.66
C GLU A 343 -7.97 -13.36 0.75
N GLN A 344 -6.71 -13.79 0.91
CA GLN A 344 -6.04 -13.95 2.22
C GLN A 344 -5.26 -12.70 2.67
N ASP A 345 -5.24 -12.45 3.98
CA ASP A 345 -4.54 -11.31 4.60
C ASP A 345 -3.14 -11.66 5.18
N GLU A 346 -2.77 -12.93 5.26
CA GLU A 346 -1.70 -13.37 6.19
C GLU A 346 -0.33 -13.73 5.55
N LYS A 347 -0.28 -14.33 4.35
CA LYS A 347 1.01 -14.80 3.78
C LYS A 347 1.55 -13.89 2.68
N ASP A 348 2.88 -13.72 2.68
CA ASP A 348 3.64 -13.20 1.54
C ASP A 348 3.40 -14.07 0.30
N GLY A 349 3.28 -13.43 -0.86
CA GLY A 349 2.86 -14.11 -2.09
C GLY A 349 3.83 -15.19 -2.56
N PHE A 350 5.11 -15.02 -2.29
CA PHE A 350 6.12 -16.04 -2.56
C PHE A 350 5.89 -17.30 -1.73
N THR A 351 5.76 -17.14 -0.41
CA THR A 351 5.50 -18.25 0.52
C THR A 351 4.18 -18.96 0.19
N TYR A 352 3.14 -18.21 -0.16
CA TYR A 352 1.83 -18.77 -0.50
C TYR A 352 1.89 -19.70 -1.73
N PHE A 353 2.54 -19.27 -2.81
CA PHE A 353 2.64 -20.08 -4.02
C PHE A 353 3.68 -21.19 -3.90
N GLU A 354 4.75 -21.03 -3.10
CA GLU A 354 5.64 -22.15 -2.75
C GLU A 354 4.91 -23.24 -1.97
N ASP A 355 4.08 -22.88 -0.98
CA ASP A 355 3.32 -23.85 -0.17
C ASP A 355 2.34 -24.68 -1.03
N ILE A 356 1.60 -24.05 -1.93
CA ILE A 356 0.70 -24.73 -2.89
C ILE A 356 1.50 -25.70 -3.77
N TYR A 357 2.71 -25.31 -4.16
CA TYR A 357 3.55 -26.15 -5.00
C TYR A 357 4.14 -27.35 -4.25
N HIS A 358 4.53 -27.16 -2.99
CA HIS A 358 4.96 -28.26 -2.13
C HIS A 358 3.85 -29.29 -1.89
N GLN A 359 2.59 -28.85 -1.86
CA GLN A 359 1.43 -29.74 -1.80
C GLN A 359 1.17 -30.48 -3.13
N ASN A 360 1.47 -29.86 -4.28
CA ASN A 360 1.23 -30.41 -5.62
C ASN A 360 2.41 -31.19 -6.25
N GLY A 361 3.50 -31.40 -5.51
CA GLY A 361 4.40 -32.54 -5.70
C GLY A 361 5.39 -32.52 -6.88
N LYS A 362 5.70 -31.38 -7.50
CA LYS A 362 6.80 -31.32 -8.49
C LYS A 362 8.04 -30.67 -7.86
N ARG A 363 9.18 -31.35 -7.88
CA ARG A 363 10.49 -30.72 -7.66
C ARG A 363 11.07 -30.44 -9.04
N VAL A 364 11.27 -29.18 -9.39
CA VAL A 364 12.23 -28.84 -10.46
C VAL A 364 13.47 -28.36 -9.75
N ARG A 365 14.45 -29.25 -9.64
CA ARG A 365 15.81 -28.94 -9.20
C ARG A 365 16.51 -28.05 -10.21
#